data_AF-A0A961VBM7-F1
#
_entry.id   AF-A0A961VBM7-F1
#
_cell.length_a   1.000
_cell.length_b   1.000
_cell.length_c   1.000
_cell.angle_alpha   90.00
_cell.angle_beta   90.00
_cell.angle_gamma   90.00
#
_symmetry.space_group_name_H-M   'P 1'
#
loop_
_entity.id
_entity.type
_entity.pdbx_description
1 polymer ?
#
loop_
_entity_poly.entity_id
_entity_poly.type
_entity_poly.pdbx_seq_one_letter_code
_entity_poly.pdbx_strand_id
1 'polypeptide(L)'
;MARREMRLAYAMLLPTFAIVVAVVMGPLLANIWISFKPVQLGDLRPATVFVNERLRGTLDAAGDTAEVEYRVRNSSREDAIAGAGFTDTMPDGLTPTGLPDGCTASGQTVTCTLGDIAGGYRDSVTVGVTADAAYVANPVNPRDAEPAVFGSASNVLTNFEFSLENFSKVFSSSEFWHVLRVSFYYTIFGTAGALVTGLFAAQLLNTVFPGRGILRGLFLFPYVAPVIAVAFTWVVLLDPFSGTLNSILKQMDLVTEPINFFGQRSVPISVFGLTFEFPVALTTVIAFEAWRYFPLSFLFILARMQSVSSDMYEAAEIDGATPLQQFWYISLPQ
;
A
#
# COMPACT_ATOMS: atom_id res chain seq x y z
N MET A 1 -30.26 1.04 37.26
CA MET A 1 -30.13 -0.24 36.54
C MET A 1 -29.70 0.01 35.10
N ALA A 2 -30.56 0.54 34.22
CA ALA A 2 -30.26 0.83 32.80
C ALA A 2 -28.95 1.62 32.53
N ARG A 3 -28.66 2.69 33.30
CA ARG A 3 -27.40 3.45 33.15
C ARG A 3 -26.13 2.63 33.46
N ARG A 4 -26.24 1.62 34.33
CA ARG A 4 -25.13 0.75 34.74
C ARG A 4 -24.92 -0.37 33.71
N GLU A 5 -25.99 -0.94 33.22
CA GLU A 5 -26.01 -1.91 32.11
C GLU A 5 -25.46 -1.28 30.81
N MET A 6 -25.89 -0.06 30.48
CA MET A 6 -25.37 0.68 29.33
C MET A 6 -23.85 0.93 29.41
N ARG A 7 -23.33 1.30 30.59
CA ARG A 7 -21.87 1.46 30.78
C ARG A 7 -21.12 0.15 30.63
N LEU A 8 -21.69 -0.95 31.15
CA LEU A 8 -21.10 -2.29 30.99
C LEU A 8 -21.09 -2.70 29.52
N ALA A 9 -22.19 -2.46 28.78
CA ALA A 9 -22.24 -2.72 27.34
C ALA A 9 -21.19 -1.92 26.56
N TYR A 10 -21.05 -0.61 26.84
CA TYR A 10 -19.98 0.18 26.23
C TYR A 10 -18.59 -0.32 26.62
N ALA A 11 -18.36 -0.65 27.89
CA ALA A 11 -17.07 -1.18 28.35
C ALA A 11 -16.71 -2.52 27.67
N MET A 12 -17.70 -3.37 27.39
CA MET A 12 -17.51 -4.64 26.69
C MET A 12 -17.27 -4.46 25.18
N LEU A 13 -17.89 -3.44 24.56
CA LEU A 13 -17.71 -3.13 23.14
C LEU A 13 -16.46 -2.29 22.85
N LEU A 14 -15.96 -1.55 23.84
CA LEU A 14 -14.84 -0.62 23.69
C LEU A 14 -13.57 -1.28 23.13
N PRO A 15 -13.13 -2.48 23.57
CA PRO A 15 -11.96 -3.14 23.00
C PRO A 15 -12.14 -3.47 21.52
N THR A 16 -13.30 -4.02 21.13
CA THR A 16 -13.61 -4.36 19.74
C THR A 16 -13.65 -3.10 18.88
N PHE A 17 -14.33 -2.06 19.35
CA PHE A 17 -14.39 -0.78 18.66
C PHE A 17 -13.00 -0.14 18.52
N ALA A 18 -12.19 -0.15 19.57
CA ALA A 18 -10.82 0.37 19.54
C ALA A 18 -9.94 -0.37 18.54
N ILE A 19 -10.04 -1.70 18.46
CA ILE A 19 -9.31 -2.50 17.46
C ILE A 19 -9.76 -2.13 16.05
N VAL A 20 -11.07 -2.05 15.80
CA VAL A 20 -11.60 -1.66 14.48
C VAL A 20 -11.12 -0.27 14.08
N VAL A 21 -11.21 0.70 15.00
CA VAL A 21 -10.71 2.06 14.76
C VAL A 21 -9.19 2.05 14.51
N ALA A 22 -8.41 1.34 15.31
CA ALA A 22 -6.95 1.29 15.16
C ALA A 22 -6.52 0.66 13.83
N VAL A 23 -7.18 -0.40 13.39
CA VAL A 23 -6.80 -1.15 12.17
C VAL A 23 -7.36 -0.51 10.91
N VAL A 24 -8.57 0.04 10.94
CA VAL A 24 -9.23 0.61 9.76
C VAL A 24 -9.01 2.11 9.67
N MET A 25 -9.33 2.84 10.75
CA MET A 25 -9.28 4.30 10.76
C MET A 25 -7.86 4.82 10.99
N GLY A 26 -7.04 4.11 11.76
CA GLY A 26 -5.66 4.46 12.04
C GLY A 26 -4.84 4.69 10.77
N PRO A 27 -4.73 3.71 9.85
CA PRO A 27 -4.02 3.87 8.59
C PRO A 27 -4.61 4.98 7.71
N LEU A 28 -5.94 5.14 7.68
CA LEU A 28 -6.59 6.21 6.93
C LEU A 28 -6.19 7.60 7.45
N LEU A 29 -6.27 7.80 8.77
CA LEU A 29 -5.87 9.06 9.41
C LEU A 29 -4.36 9.30 9.25
N ALA A 30 -3.54 8.26 9.33
CA ALA A 30 -2.12 8.34 9.06
C ALA A 30 -1.83 8.77 7.61
N ASN A 31 -2.53 8.23 6.63
CA ASN A 31 -2.40 8.66 5.23
C ASN A 31 -2.80 10.13 5.04
N ILE A 32 -3.89 10.57 5.67
CA ILE A 32 -4.30 11.97 5.65
C ILE A 32 -3.20 12.84 6.29
N TRP A 33 -2.70 12.47 7.47
CA TRP A 33 -1.62 13.17 8.16
C TRP A 33 -0.36 13.29 7.29
N ILE A 34 0.11 12.17 6.72
CA ILE A 34 1.30 12.10 5.88
C ILE A 34 1.12 12.90 4.58
N SER A 35 -0.09 13.00 4.03
CA SER A 35 -0.34 13.77 2.81
C SER A 35 -0.02 15.26 2.93
N PHE A 36 -0.11 15.82 4.15
CA PHE A 36 0.27 17.20 4.46
C PHE A 36 1.73 17.35 4.88
N LYS A 37 2.53 16.27 4.91
CA LYS A 37 3.97 16.35 5.20
C LYS A 37 4.75 16.55 3.90
N PRO A 38 5.85 17.32 3.89
CA PRO A 38 6.73 17.46 2.74
C PRO A 38 7.59 16.19 2.53
N VAL A 39 6.95 15.02 2.49
CA VAL A 39 7.60 13.73 2.33
C VAL A 39 7.97 13.52 0.85
N GLN A 40 9.23 13.17 0.62
CA GLN A 40 9.74 12.79 -0.69
C GLN A 40 10.02 11.29 -0.74
N LEU A 41 10.33 10.76 -1.94
CA LEU A 41 10.82 9.40 -2.13
C LEU A 41 12.28 9.30 -1.61
N GLY A 42 12.45 9.31 -0.29
CA GLY A 42 13.75 9.30 0.40
C GLY A 42 13.72 8.49 1.69
N ASP A 43 14.85 8.46 2.42
CA ASP A 43 14.92 7.80 3.72
C ASP A 43 14.13 8.61 4.76
N LEU A 44 13.09 7.99 5.34
CA LEU A 44 12.22 8.60 6.35
C LEU A 44 12.77 8.46 7.77
N ARG A 45 13.92 7.81 7.92
CA ARG A 45 14.61 7.66 9.19
C ARG A 45 15.18 9.01 9.63
N PRO A 46 15.20 9.30 10.93
CA PRO A 46 15.89 10.49 11.42
C PRO A 46 17.38 10.39 11.10
N ALA A 47 18.04 11.53 10.91
CA ALA A 47 19.48 11.58 10.71
C ALA A 47 20.21 10.97 11.92
N THR A 48 21.28 10.22 11.64
CA THR A 48 22.08 9.52 12.65
C THR A 48 23.56 9.73 12.38
N VAL A 49 24.35 9.62 13.44
CA VAL A 49 25.80 9.66 13.36
C VAL A 49 26.27 8.32 12.79
N PHE A 50 27.14 8.35 11.81
CA PHE A 50 27.81 7.17 11.29
C PHE A 50 29.29 7.24 11.61
N VAL A 51 29.80 6.23 12.32
CA VAL A 51 31.20 6.15 12.74
C VAL A 51 31.84 4.94 12.07
N ASN A 52 33.01 5.12 11.48
CA ASN A 52 33.81 4.03 10.92
C ASN A 52 35.21 4.09 11.51
N GLU A 53 35.54 3.06 12.27
CA GLU A 53 36.81 2.93 12.96
C GLU A 53 37.90 2.39 12.02
N ARG A 54 39.13 2.90 12.19
CA ARG A 54 40.34 2.40 11.54
C ARG A 54 41.52 2.45 12.50
N LEU A 55 42.15 1.32 12.75
CA LEU A 55 43.44 1.27 13.45
C LEU A 55 44.56 1.71 12.49
N ARG A 56 45.38 2.68 12.93
CA ARG A 56 46.60 3.14 12.26
C ARG A 56 47.80 2.87 13.16
N GLY A 57 48.71 2.03 12.69
CA GLY A 57 49.89 1.60 13.44
C GLY A 57 49.96 0.08 13.51
N THR A 58 51.11 -0.43 13.95
CA THR A 58 51.34 -1.86 14.21
C THR A 58 51.55 -2.04 15.71
N LEU A 59 50.90 -3.05 16.28
CA LEU A 59 50.95 -3.39 17.71
C LEU A 59 51.57 -4.78 17.83
N ASP A 60 52.90 -4.85 17.71
CA ASP A 60 53.64 -6.13 17.64
C ASP A 60 54.24 -6.52 19.00
N ALA A 61 54.46 -5.54 19.88
CA ALA A 61 54.99 -5.72 21.23
C ALA A 61 54.16 -5.00 22.30
N ALA A 62 54.20 -5.50 23.53
CA ALA A 62 53.56 -4.85 24.66
C ALA A 62 54.23 -3.50 24.95
N GLY A 63 53.42 -2.44 25.05
CA GLY A 63 53.88 -1.05 25.15
C GLY A 63 53.92 -0.30 23.82
N ASP A 64 53.65 -0.97 22.69
CA ASP A 64 53.49 -0.30 21.41
C ASP A 64 52.27 0.64 21.45
N THR A 65 52.41 1.76 20.76
CA THR A 65 51.36 2.79 20.66
C THR A 65 50.82 2.83 19.23
N ALA A 66 49.51 2.89 19.10
CA ALA A 66 48.82 3.05 17.82
C ALA A 66 47.73 4.11 17.95
N GLU A 67 47.15 4.49 16.82
CA GLU A 67 46.07 5.48 16.75
C GLU A 67 44.82 4.84 16.18
N VAL A 68 43.70 4.95 16.89
CA VAL A 68 42.38 4.58 16.39
C VAL A 68 41.72 5.82 15.79
N GLU A 69 41.57 5.83 14.46
CA GLU A 69 40.90 6.89 13.70
C GLU A 69 39.41 6.56 13.54
N TYR A 70 38.56 7.31 14.23
CA TYR A 70 37.10 7.28 14.08
C TYR A 70 36.66 8.30 13.04
N ARG A 71 36.24 7.82 11.87
CA ARG A 71 35.67 8.67 10.82
C ARG A 71 34.19 8.85 11.05
N VAL A 72 33.80 10.06 11.43
CA VAL A 72 32.42 10.40 11.75
C VAL A 72 31.79 11.15 10.58
N ARG A 73 30.55 10.81 10.25
CA ARG A 73 29.73 11.59 9.31
C ARG A 73 28.28 11.66 9.75
N ASN A 74 27.59 12.74 9.40
CA ASN A 74 26.14 12.79 9.43
C ASN A 74 25.57 11.95 8.27
N SER A 75 24.56 11.12 8.54
CA SER A 75 23.89 10.33 7.51
C SER A 75 23.03 11.17 6.56
N SER A 76 22.50 12.32 7.01
CA SER A 76 21.75 13.28 6.19
C SER A 76 22.67 14.36 5.63
N ARG A 77 22.33 14.86 4.43
CA ARG A 77 22.99 16.03 3.83
C ARG A 77 22.36 17.35 4.24
N GLU A 78 21.13 17.32 4.73
CA GLU A 78 20.31 18.50 4.99
C GLU A 78 20.03 18.65 6.48
N ASP A 79 19.67 17.56 7.16
CA ASP A 79 19.25 17.60 8.55
C ASP A 79 20.44 17.64 9.52
N ALA A 80 20.35 18.50 10.53
CA ALA A 80 21.28 18.53 11.65
C ALA A 80 20.93 17.47 12.69
N ILE A 81 21.94 17.01 13.44
CA ILE A 81 21.79 16.10 14.58
C ILE A 81 22.24 16.85 15.83
N ALA A 82 21.34 17.00 16.80
CA ALA A 82 21.62 17.64 18.07
C ALA A 82 22.21 16.67 19.09
N GLY A 83 23.20 17.12 19.85
CA GLY A 83 23.86 16.32 20.89
C GLY A 83 24.48 15.01 20.36
N ALA A 84 25.08 15.08 19.18
CA ALA A 84 25.70 13.94 18.51
C ALA A 84 26.95 13.47 19.24
N GLY A 85 27.17 12.16 19.23
CA GLY A 85 28.38 11.55 19.74
C GLY A 85 28.38 10.04 19.54
N PHE A 86 29.43 9.40 20.04
CA PHE A 86 29.56 7.95 20.02
C PHE A 86 30.27 7.45 21.27
N THR A 87 29.98 6.20 21.61
CA THR A 87 30.65 5.45 22.65
C THR A 87 31.18 4.17 22.03
N ASP A 88 32.47 3.94 22.18
CA ASP A 88 33.13 2.74 21.72
C ASP A 88 33.79 2.01 22.89
N THR A 89 33.79 0.68 22.86
CA THR A 89 34.44 -0.14 23.88
C THR A 89 35.57 -0.89 23.22
N MET A 90 36.79 -0.50 23.55
CA MET A 90 37.98 -1.13 23.02
C MET A 90 38.08 -2.58 23.50
N PRO A 91 38.67 -3.49 22.70
CA PRO A 91 38.89 -4.87 23.10
C PRO A 91 39.92 -4.96 24.24
N ASP A 92 39.86 -6.07 24.97
CA ASP A 92 40.73 -6.32 26.12
C ASP A 92 42.22 -6.19 25.78
N GLY A 93 42.93 -5.43 26.61
CA GLY A 93 44.37 -5.18 26.45
C GLY A 93 44.73 -3.97 25.59
N LEU A 94 43.75 -3.19 25.09
CA LEU A 94 44.00 -1.84 24.58
C LEU A 94 43.59 -0.80 25.61
N THR A 95 44.52 0.08 25.99
CA THR A 95 44.25 1.18 26.92
C THR A 95 44.29 2.52 26.18
N PRO A 96 43.25 3.37 26.30
CA PRO A 96 43.25 4.69 25.68
C PRO A 96 44.20 5.63 26.45
N THR A 97 45.21 6.17 25.75
CA THR A 97 46.26 7.02 26.33
C THR A 97 46.24 8.46 25.80
N GLY A 98 45.77 8.68 24.56
CA GLY A 98 45.68 10.02 23.96
C GLY A 98 44.24 10.36 23.57
N LEU A 99 43.52 11.09 24.43
CA LEU A 99 42.13 11.50 24.15
C LEU A 99 42.11 12.92 23.56
N PRO A 100 41.43 13.14 22.44
CA PRO A 100 41.20 14.47 21.89
C PRO A 100 40.14 15.24 22.68
N ASP A 101 40.07 16.56 22.46
CA ASP A 101 39.11 17.43 23.12
C ASP A 101 37.66 16.97 22.85
N GLY A 102 36.86 16.84 23.91
CA GLY A 102 35.48 16.35 23.83
C GLY A 102 35.31 14.83 23.97
N CYS A 103 36.39 14.08 24.17
CA CYS A 103 36.36 12.65 24.47
C CYS A 103 36.79 12.34 25.91
N THR A 104 36.10 11.40 26.56
CA THR A 104 36.43 10.90 27.90
C THR A 104 36.54 9.38 27.87
N ALA A 105 37.53 8.81 28.56
CA ALA A 105 37.65 7.37 28.75
C ALA A 105 37.31 6.96 30.18
N SER A 106 36.61 5.83 30.31
CA SER A 106 36.39 5.13 31.57
C SER A 106 36.80 3.66 31.38
N GLY A 107 38.05 3.35 31.73
CA GLY A 107 38.64 2.04 31.41
C GLY A 107 38.90 1.91 29.90
N GLN A 108 38.34 0.88 29.27
CA GLN A 108 38.44 0.63 27.83
C GLN A 108 37.32 1.30 27.02
N THR A 109 36.31 1.88 27.69
CA THR A 109 35.20 2.57 27.03
C THR A 109 35.53 4.04 26.80
N VAL A 110 35.55 4.46 25.53
CA VAL A 110 35.76 5.85 25.11
C VAL A 110 34.42 6.44 24.67
N THR A 111 34.05 7.58 25.25
CA THR A 111 32.86 8.34 24.84
C THR A 111 33.29 9.68 24.29
N CYS A 112 32.91 9.98 23.06
CA CYS A 112 33.20 11.23 22.37
C CYS A 112 31.92 12.00 22.10
N THR A 113 31.87 13.24 22.60
CA THR A 113 30.77 14.18 22.38
C THR A 113 31.14 15.20 21.29
N LEU A 114 30.37 15.21 20.20
CA LEU A 114 30.61 16.07 19.03
C LEU A 114 29.75 17.33 19.05
N GLY A 115 28.72 17.39 19.92
CA GLY A 115 27.79 18.51 19.98
C GLY A 115 26.77 18.47 18.84
N ASP A 116 26.36 19.65 18.35
CA ASP A 116 25.38 19.74 17.27
C ASP A 116 26.08 19.70 15.91
N ILE A 117 25.83 18.66 15.12
CA ILE A 117 26.45 18.47 13.80
C ILE A 117 25.47 18.81 12.68
N ALA A 118 25.91 19.65 11.73
CA ALA A 118 25.10 20.05 10.59
C ALA A 118 24.90 18.91 9.56
N GLY A 119 23.94 19.08 8.66
CA GLY A 119 23.79 18.20 7.49
C GLY A 119 25.09 18.13 6.67
N GLY A 120 25.47 16.91 6.28
CA GLY A 120 26.68 16.66 5.50
C GLY A 120 28.01 16.74 6.28
N TYR A 121 27.96 16.91 7.61
CA TYR A 121 29.14 16.93 8.48
C TYR A 121 30.04 15.71 8.27
N ARG A 122 31.36 15.92 8.22
CA ARG A 122 32.40 14.90 8.16
C ARG A 122 33.60 15.34 8.96
N ASP A 123 34.08 14.45 9.83
CA ASP A 123 35.25 14.70 10.65
C ASP A 123 35.96 13.39 11.03
N SER A 124 37.17 13.49 11.56
CA SER A 124 37.93 12.35 12.06
C SER A 124 38.44 12.64 13.46
N VAL A 125 38.07 11.78 14.41
CA VAL A 125 38.53 11.81 15.80
C VAL A 125 39.58 10.73 15.96
N THR A 126 40.77 11.07 16.44
CA THR A 126 41.86 10.11 16.64
C THR A 126 42.08 9.89 18.13
N VAL A 127 42.08 8.64 18.57
CA VAL A 127 42.36 8.25 19.95
C VAL A 127 43.64 7.41 19.98
N GLY A 128 44.64 7.87 20.74
CA GLY A 128 45.85 7.10 20.98
C GLY A 128 45.57 5.92 21.90
N VAL A 129 46.05 4.74 21.53
CA VAL A 129 45.92 3.50 22.29
C VAL A 129 47.27 2.84 22.52
N THR A 130 47.44 2.20 23.68
CA THR A 130 48.61 1.41 24.02
C THR A 130 48.21 -0.06 24.21
N ALA A 131 48.95 -0.97 23.60
CA ALA A 131 48.69 -2.41 23.71
C ALA A 131 49.43 -3.05 24.89
N ASP A 132 48.70 -3.82 25.70
CA ASP A 132 49.24 -4.66 26.75
C ASP A 132 49.57 -6.07 26.22
N ALA A 133 50.31 -6.85 27.02
CA ALA A 133 50.69 -8.23 26.67
C ALA A 133 49.48 -9.15 26.36
N ALA A 134 48.30 -8.83 26.90
CA ALA A 134 47.07 -9.57 26.65
C ALA A 134 46.56 -9.38 25.20
N TYR A 135 46.66 -8.16 24.65
CA TYR A 135 46.23 -7.86 23.28
C TYR A 135 47.16 -8.51 22.26
N VAL A 136 48.47 -8.44 22.49
CA VAL A 136 49.49 -9.07 21.62
C VAL A 136 49.32 -10.60 21.56
N ALA A 137 48.87 -11.22 22.66
CA ALA A 137 48.63 -12.66 22.71
C ALA A 137 47.37 -13.11 21.95
N ASN A 138 46.36 -12.25 21.83
CA ASN A 138 45.12 -12.55 21.10
C ASN A 138 44.54 -11.26 20.45
N PRO A 139 45.07 -10.84 19.28
CA PRO A 139 44.68 -9.59 18.66
C PRO A 139 43.25 -9.70 18.11
N VAL A 140 42.34 -8.93 18.71
CA VAL A 140 40.98 -8.71 18.18
C VAL A 140 41.00 -7.47 17.32
N ASN A 141 40.33 -7.53 16.15
CA ASN A 141 40.20 -6.36 15.31
C ASN A 141 39.23 -5.38 15.99
N PRO A 142 39.64 -4.14 16.29
CA PRO A 142 38.75 -3.18 16.94
C PRO A 142 37.41 -2.98 16.20
N ARG A 143 37.43 -3.15 14.87
CA ARG A 143 36.26 -3.06 13.99
C ARG A 143 35.19 -4.12 14.21
N ASP A 144 35.49 -5.17 14.97
CA ASP A 144 34.53 -6.24 15.25
C ASP A 144 33.46 -5.78 16.28
N ALA A 145 33.73 -4.71 17.03
CA ALA A 145 32.74 -4.02 17.86
C ALA A 145 32.22 -2.77 17.15
N GLU A 146 30.91 -2.70 16.87
CA GLU A 146 30.32 -1.48 16.31
C GLU A 146 30.16 -0.41 17.41
N PRO A 147 30.68 0.82 17.21
CA PRO A 147 30.48 1.91 18.17
C PRO A 147 29.00 2.24 18.35
N ALA A 148 28.57 2.41 19.59
CA ALA A 148 27.22 2.87 19.92
C ALA A 148 27.11 4.37 19.67
N VAL A 149 26.27 4.77 18.72
CA VAL A 149 26.05 6.19 18.38
C VAL A 149 24.84 6.77 19.12
N PHE A 150 24.92 8.04 19.46
CA PHE A 150 23.82 8.79 20.05
C PHE A 150 23.67 10.18 19.42
N GLY A 151 22.46 10.73 19.52
CA GLY A 151 22.08 12.00 18.93
C GLY A 151 20.59 12.02 18.64
N SER A 152 20.02 13.23 18.54
CA SER A 152 18.61 13.42 18.20
C SER A 152 18.47 14.28 16.95
N ALA A 153 17.65 13.84 16.01
CA ALA A 153 17.34 14.58 14.79
C ALA A 153 15.82 14.64 14.60
N SER A 154 15.35 15.69 13.93
CA SER A 154 13.95 15.80 13.54
C SER A 154 13.56 14.68 12.59
N ASN A 155 12.35 14.16 12.74
CA ASN A 155 11.78 13.19 11.82
C ASN A 155 10.61 13.81 11.07
N VAL A 156 10.62 13.70 9.74
CA VAL A 156 9.60 14.30 8.85
C VAL A 156 8.17 13.79 9.13
N LEU A 157 8.02 12.57 9.67
CA LEU A 157 6.73 11.95 9.96
C LEU A 157 6.14 12.42 11.30
N THR A 158 6.99 12.65 12.30
CA THR A 158 6.57 12.98 13.67
C THR A 158 6.70 14.46 14.03
N ASN A 159 7.34 15.27 13.18
CA ASN A 159 7.36 16.72 13.37
C ASN A 159 5.93 17.33 13.21
N PHE A 160 5.78 18.63 13.47
CA PHE A 160 4.50 19.36 13.27
C PHE A 160 4.53 20.31 12.07
N GLU A 161 5.45 20.08 11.12
CA GLU A 161 5.54 20.88 9.90
C GLU A 161 4.56 20.36 8.86
N PHE A 162 3.79 21.25 8.23
CA PHE A 162 2.81 20.88 7.20
C PHE A 162 3.00 21.73 5.95
N SER A 163 2.76 21.12 4.79
CA SER A 163 2.88 21.71 3.47
C SER A 163 1.76 21.23 2.56
N LEU A 164 1.40 22.07 1.59
CA LEU A 164 0.45 21.75 0.50
C LEU A 164 1.15 21.43 -0.83
N GLU A 165 2.48 21.38 -0.84
CA GLU A 165 3.27 21.18 -2.05
C GLU A 165 2.94 19.86 -2.77
N ASN A 166 2.72 18.79 -2.01
CA ASN A 166 2.30 17.50 -2.56
C ASN A 166 0.97 17.59 -3.30
N PHE A 167 -0.02 18.29 -2.73
CA PHE A 167 -1.30 18.52 -3.40
C PHE A 167 -1.12 19.36 -4.65
N SER A 168 -0.36 20.46 -4.57
CA SER A 168 -0.05 21.30 -5.73
C SER A 168 0.57 20.48 -6.87
N LYS A 169 1.57 19.65 -6.56
CA LYS A 169 2.27 18.78 -7.50
C LYS A 169 1.33 17.77 -8.17
N VAL A 170 0.41 17.18 -7.41
CA VAL A 170 -0.58 16.22 -7.94
C VAL A 170 -1.59 16.93 -8.83
N PHE A 171 -2.18 18.04 -8.38
CA PHE A 171 -3.21 18.77 -9.15
C PHE A 171 -2.64 19.50 -10.37
N SER A 172 -1.36 19.88 -10.36
CA SER A 172 -0.68 20.47 -11.53
C SER A 172 -0.15 19.43 -12.52
N SER A 173 -0.27 18.13 -12.23
CA SER A 173 0.18 17.07 -13.13
C SER A 173 -0.71 16.99 -14.37
N SER A 174 -0.10 16.82 -15.56
CA SER A 174 -0.82 16.67 -16.83
C SER A 174 -1.77 15.47 -16.83
N GLU A 175 -1.41 14.41 -16.12
CA GLU A 175 -2.15 13.14 -16.11
C GLU A 175 -3.30 13.12 -15.11
N PHE A 176 -3.33 14.04 -14.14
CA PHE A 176 -4.27 13.98 -13.02
C PHE A 176 -5.73 13.89 -13.49
N TRP A 177 -6.15 14.80 -14.35
CA TRP A 177 -7.52 14.83 -14.89
C TRP A 177 -7.82 13.67 -15.83
N HIS A 178 -6.80 13.07 -16.45
CA HIS A 178 -6.99 11.87 -17.26
C HIS A 178 -7.25 10.66 -16.37
N VAL A 179 -6.39 10.40 -15.38
CA VAL A 179 -6.53 9.30 -14.42
C VAL A 179 -7.83 9.42 -13.64
N LEU A 180 -8.16 10.62 -13.15
CA LEU A 180 -9.41 10.86 -12.42
C LEU A 180 -10.64 10.49 -13.26
N ARG A 181 -10.68 10.91 -14.54
CA ARG A 181 -11.76 10.51 -15.45
C ARG A 181 -11.79 9.00 -15.63
N VAL A 182 -10.67 8.35 -15.93
CA VAL A 182 -10.62 6.89 -16.07
C VAL A 182 -11.16 6.17 -14.85
N SER A 183 -10.79 6.61 -13.63
CA SER A 183 -11.33 6.05 -12.38
C SER A 183 -12.84 6.24 -12.26
N PHE A 184 -13.36 7.45 -12.53
CA PHE A 184 -14.81 7.69 -12.51
C PHE A 184 -15.57 6.83 -13.53
N TYR A 185 -15.08 6.74 -14.77
CA TYR A 185 -15.66 5.89 -15.80
C TYR A 185 -15.64 4.42 -15.37
N TYR A 186 -14.49 3.94 -14.89
CA TYR A 186 -14.35 2.57 -14.38
C TYR A 186 -15.38 2.25 -13.29
N THR A 187 -15.47 3.09 -12.26
CA THR A 187 -16.36 2.85 -11.12
C THR A 187 -17.84 2.91 -11.52
N ILE A 188 -18.25 3.93 -12.29
CA ILE A 188 -19.65 4.11 -12.67
C ILE A 188 -20.11 2.97 -13.56
N PHE A 189 -19.39 2.69 -14.64
CA PHE A 189 -19.81 1.68 -15.61
C PHE A 189 -19.60 0.25 -15.09
N GLY A 190 -18.57 0.00 -14.27
CA GLY A 190 -18.39 -1.29 -13.60
C GLY A 190 -19.54 -1.60 -12.65
N THR A 191 -19.90 -0.62 -11.81
CA THR A 191 -21.03 -0.76 -10.87
C THR A 191 -22.36 -0.88 -11.61
N ALA A 192 -22.63 -0.02 -12.59
CA ALA A 192 -23.85 -0.10 -13.39
C ALA A 192 -23.95 -1.44 -14.13
N GLY A 193 -22.85 -1.92 -14.72
CA GLY A 193 -22.79 -3.22 -15.37
C GLY A 193 -23.10 -4.37 -14.42
N ALA A 194 -22.52 -4.37 -13.22
CA ALA A 194 -22.79 -5.36 -12.17
C ALA A 194 -24.27 -5.32 -11.71
N LEU A 195 -24.86 -4.14 -11.55
CA LEU A 195 -26.26 -3.97 -11.15
C LEU A 195 -27.21 -4.47 -12.24
N VAL A 196 -26.98 -4.09 -13.50
CA VAL A 196 -27.80 -4.49 -14.64
C VAL A 196 -27.75 -6.00 -14.83
N THR A 197 -26.55 -6.59 -14.89
CA THR A 197 -26.38 -8.05 -15.04
C THR A 197 -26.91 -8.81 -13.82
N GLY A 198 -26.72 -8.26 -12.62
CA GLY A 198 -27.29 -8.79 -11.38
C GLY A 198 -28.81 -8.78 -11.36
N LEU A 199 -29.44 -7.71 -11.84
CA LEU A 199 -30.90 -7.61 -11.97
C LEU A 199 -31.45 -8.64 -12.94
N PHE A 200 -30.81 -8.80 -14.12
CA PHE A 200 -31.21 -9.84 -15.08
C PHE A 200 -31.10 -11.25 -14.47
N ALA A 201 -29.99 -11.53 -13.78
CA ALA A 201 -29.80 -12.79 -13.07
C ALA A 201 -30.86 -13.00 -11.97
N ALA A 202 -31.22 -11.93 -11.25
CA ALA A 202 -32.21 -11.98 -10.17
C ALA A 202 -33.59 -12.31 -10.71
N GLN A 203 -34.03 -11.64 -11.77
CA GLN A 203 -35.29 -11.94 -12.43
C GLN A 203 -35.37 -13.37 -12.93
N LEU A 204 -34.31 -13.84 -13.59
CA LEU A 204 -34.24 -15.20 -14.12
C LEU A 204 -34.39 -16.25 -13.00
N LEU A 205 -33.72 -16.02 -11.86
CA LEU A 205 -33.67 -16.97 -10.73
C LEU A 205 -34.69 -16.68 -9.61
N ASN A 206 -35.59 -15.73 -9.82
CA ASN A 206 -36.73 -15.47 -8.94
C ASN A 206 -37.86 -16.49 -9.14
N THR A 207 -37.92 -17.13 -10.32
CA THR A 207 -38.93 -18.15 -10.64
C THR A 207 -38.58 -19.53 -10.05
N VAL A 208 -39.60 -20.38 -9.86
CA VAL A 208 -39.43 -21.74 -9.33
C VAL A 208 -39.32 -22.73 -10.49
N PHE A 209 -38.14 -23.29 -10.72
CA PHE A 209 -37.90 -24.30 -11.76
C PHE A 209 -36.82 -25.32 -11.33
N PRO A 210 -36.80 -26.54 -11.91
CA PRO A 210 -35.82 -27.57 -11.55
C PRO A 210 -34.39 -27.13 -11.91
N GLY A 211 -33.43 -27.33 -11.00
CA GLY A 211 -32.03 -26.95 -11.20
C GLY A 211 -31.66 -25.52 -10.76
N ARG A 212 -32.62 -24.72 -10.28
CA ARG A 212 -32.39 -23.33 -9.81
C ARG A 212 -31.25 -23.20 -8.79
N GLY A 213 -31.08 -24.17 -7.90
CA GLY A 213 -30.04 -24.14 -6.86
C GLY A 213 -28.63 -24.24 -7.43
N ILE A 214 -28.44 -25.06 -8.47
CA ILE A 214 -27.15 -25.21 -9.15
C ILE A 214 -26.82 -23.93 -9.91
N LEU A 215 -27.79 -23.35 -10.63
CA LEU A 215 -27.58 -22.08 -11.34
C LEU A 215 -27.25 -20.93 -10.39
N ARG A 216 -27.92 -20.86 -9.22
CA ARG A 216 -27.55 -19.90 -8.16
C ARG A 216 -26.09 -20.09 -7.74
N GLY A 217 -25.66 -21.33 -7.49
CA GLY A 217 -24.26 -21.62 -7.14
C GLY A 217 -23.27 -21.21 -8.24
N LEU A 218 -23.56 -21.53 -9.50
CA LEU A 218 -22.72 -21.15 -10.65
C LEU A 218 -22.65 -19.64 -10.83
N PHE A 219 -23.75 -18.92 -10.62
CA PHE A 219 -23.77 -17.47 -10.73
C PHE A 219 -22.97 -16.79 -9.61
N LEU A 220 -22.80 -17.43 -8.46
CA LEU A 220 -21.95 -16.92 -7.37
C LEU A 220 -20.45 -17.16 -7.59
N PHE A 221 -20.08 -18.07 -8.50
CA PHE A 221 -18.69 -18.44 -8.75
C PHE A 221 -17.75 -17.23 -8.98
N PRO A 222 -18.09 -16.24 -9.83
CA PRO A 222 -17.21 -15.10 -10.06
C PRO A 222 -16.85 -14.39 -8.76
N TYR A 223 -17.82 -14.21 -7.87
CA TYR A 223 -17.62 -13.48 -6.63
C TYR A 223 -16.82 -14.25 -5.57
N VAL A 224 -16.92 -15.58 -5.58
CA VAL A 224 -16.25 -16.44 -4.59
C VAL A 224 -14.83 -16.81 -5.04
N ALA A 225 -14.57 -16.85 -6.35
CA ALA A 225 -13.28 -17.25 -6.88
C ALA A 225 -12.14 -16.27 -6.48
N PRO A 226 -10.92 -16.78 -6.25
CA PRO A 226 -9.75 -15.94 -5.96
C PRO A 226 -9.48 -14.95 -7.09
N VAL A 227 -9.47 -13.65 -6.77
CA VAL A 227 -9.38 -12.58 -7.78
C VAL A 227 -8.16 -12.72 -8.69
N ILE A 228 -7.01 -13.12 -8.12
CA ILE A 228 -5.76 -13.30 -8.85
C ILE A 228 -5.91 -14.41 -9.91
N ALA A 229 -6.46 -15.57 -9.54
CA ALA A 229 -6.60 -16.69 -10.46
C ALA A 229 -7.53 -16.35 -11.64
N VAL A 230 -8.63 -15.66 -11.35
CA VAL A 230 -9.59 -15.24 -12.37
C VAL A 230 -9.00 -14.15 -13.28
N ALA A 231 -8.29 -13.18 -12.72
CA ALA A 231 -7.62 -12.15 -13.50
C ALA A 231 -6.61 -12.75 -14.49
N PHE A 232 -5.77 -13.70 -14.03
CA PHE A 232 -4.86 -14.43 -14.92
C PHE A 232 -5.61 -15.24 -15.98
N THR A 233 -6.72 -15.87 -15.62
CA THR A 233 -7.56 -16.59 -16.59
C THR A 233 -8.05 -15.66 -17.71
N TRP A 234 -8.52 -14.46 -17.35
CA TRP A 234 -8.93 -13.46 -18.34
C TRP A 234 -7.76 -12.94 -19.18
N VAL A 235 -6.58 -12.71 -18.59
CA VAL A 235 -5.38 -12.30 -19.32
C VAL A 235 -5.02 -13.33 -20.39
N VAL A 236 -5.02 -14.62 -20.05
CA VAL A 236 -4.73 -15.70 -21.01
C VAL A 236 -5.84 -15.83 -22.05
N LEU A 237 -7.10 -15.76 -21.64
CA LEU A 237 -8.26 -15.88 -22.54
C LEU A 237 -8.29 -14.78 -23.61
N LEU A 238 -7.90 -13.56 -23.21
CA LEU A 238 -7.93 -12.34 -24.02
C LEU A 238 -6.56 -11.98 -24.62
N ASP A 239 -5.57 -12.87 -24.52
CA ASP A 239 -4.26 -12.65 -25.12
C ASP A 239 -4.39 -12.46 -26.66
N PRO A 240 -3.74 -11.45 -27.26
CA PRO A 240 -3.85 -11.20 -28.70
C PRO A 240 -3.24 -12.29 -29.58
N PHE A 241 -2.27 -13.07 -29.08
CA PHE A 241 -1.53 -14.04 -29.90
C PHE A 241 -2.07 -15.46 -29.76
N SER A 242 -2.43 -15.85 -28.53
CA SER A 242 -2.77 -17.21 -28.13
C SER A 242 -4.15 -17.32 -27.46
N GLY A 243 -4.83 -16.20 -27.24
CA GLY A 243 -6.11 -16.16 -26.54
C GLY A 243 -7.23 -16.85 -27.31
N THR A 244 -8.04 -17.62 -26.58
CA THR A 244 -9.17 -18.34 -27.17
C THR A 244 -10.23 -17.39 -27.71
N LEU A 245 -10.47 -16.23 -27.07
CA LEU A 245 -11.49 -15.30 -27.55
C LEU A 245 -11.12 -14.73 -28.93
N ASN A 246 -9.89 -14.27 -29.11
CA ASN A 246 -9.42 -13.79 -30.42
C ASN A 246 -9.49 -14.89 -31.48
N SER A 247 -9.18 -16.13 -31.12
CA SER A 247 -9.28 -17.28 -32.01
C SER A 247 -10.72 -17.55 -32.45
N ILE A 248 -11.70 -17.43 -31.54
CA ILE A 248 -13.13 -17.57 -31.86
C ILE A 248 -13.61 -16.41 -32.73
N LEU A 249 -13.27 -15.17 -32.39
CA LEU A 249 -13.68 -13.98 -33.15
C LEU A 249 -13.18 -14.02 -34.60
N LYS A 250 -11.95 -14.49 -34.82
CA LYS A 250 -11.40 -14.72 -36.16
C LYS A 250 -12.12 -15.83 -36.92
N GLN A 251 -12.43 -16.94 -36.26
CA GLN A 251 -13.16 -18.05 -36.89
C GLN A 251 -14.61 -17.69 -37.28
N MET A 252 -15.22 -16.76 -36.55
CA MET A 252 -16.55 -16.23 -36.85
C MET A 252 -16.53 -15.08 -37.89
N ASP A 253 -15.36 -14.78 -38.47
CA ASP A 253 -15.15 -13.65 -39.38
C ASP A 253 -15.58 -12.28 -38.81
N LEU A 254 -15.58 -12.14 -37.47
CA LEU A 254 -15.96 -10.90 -36.79
C LEU A 254 -14.81 -9.89 -36.74
N VAL A 255 -13.56 -10.36 -36.81
CA VAL A 255 -12.36 -9.53 -36.77
C VAL A 255 -11.31 -10.05 -37.75
N THR A 256 -10.65 -9.14 -38.48
CA THR A 256 -9.58 -9.49 -39.43
C THR A 256 -8.23 -9.65 -38.72
N GLU A 257 -7.98 -8.82 -37.71
CA GLU A 257 -6.77 -8.86 -36.88
C GLU A 257 -7.12 -9.16 -35.42
N PRO A 258 -6.23 -9.81 -34.66
CA PRO A 258 -6.49 -10.03 -33.23
C PRO A 258 -6.55 -8.70 -32.49
N ILE A 259 -7.51 -8.58 -31.57
CA ILE A 259 -7.67 -7.42 -30.71
C ILE A 259 -6.73 -7.56 -29.52
N ASN A 260 -5.90 -6.54 -29.29
CA ASN A 260 -5.11 -6.44 -28.07
C ASN A 260 -5.93 -5.77 -26.97
N PHE A 261 -6.77 -6.55 -26.31
CA PHE A 261 -7.75 -6.07 -25.33
C PHE A 261 -7.16 -5.23 -24.20
N PHE A 262 -5.91 -5.47 -23.78
CA PHE A 262 -5.28 -4.73 -22.68
C PHE A 262 -4.25 -3.69 -23.14
N GLY A 263 -3.63 -3.88 -24.30
CA GLY A 263 -2.59 -2.98 -24.82
C GLY A 263 -3.12 -1.89 -25.74
N GLN A 264 -4.35 -2.02 -26.26
CA GLN A 264 -4.94 -1.04 -27.17
C GLN A 264 -5.79 -0.02 -26.40
N ARG A 265 -5.40 1.26 -26.48
CA ARG A 265 -6.11 2.36 -25.78
C ARG A 265 -7.51 2.59 -26.33
N SER A 266 -7.64 2.72 -27.66
CA SER A 266 -8.93 2.87 -28.33
C SER A 266 -8.92 2.29 -29.75
N VAL A 267 -10.11 2.01 -30.25
CA VAL A 267 -10.37 1.64 -31.65
C VAL A 267 -11.41 2.61 -32.21
N PRO A 268 -11.23 3.15 -33.43
CA PRO A 268 -12.28 3.90 -34.10
C PRO A 268 -13.37 2.93 -34.54
N ILE A 269 -14.58 3.11 -34.03
CA ILE A 269 -15.77 2.36 -34.45
C ILE A 269 -16.68 3.33 -35.19
N SER A 270 -17.05 2.98 -36.43
CA SER A 270 -17.99 3.75 -37.23
C SER A 270 -19.35 3.04 -37.28
N VAL A 271 -20.40 3.71 -36.79
CA VAL A 271 -21.77 3.19 -36.81
C VAL A 271 -22.69 4.28 -37.35
N PHE A 272 -23.53 3.96 -38.33
CA PHE A 272 -24.44 4.90 -39.00
C PHE A 272 -23.76 6.19 -39.52
N GLY A 273 -22.50 6.10 -39.96
CA GLY A 273 -21.73 7.24 -40.49
C GLY A 273 -21.10 8.14 -39.42
N LEU A 274 -21.20 7.80 -38.14
CA LEU A 274 -20.52 8.50 -37.04
C LEU A 274 -19.35 7.65 -36.53
N THR A 275 -18.16 8.25 -36.45
CA THR A 275 -16.95 7.60 -35.91
C THR A 275 -16.73 8.00 -34.45
N PHE A 276 -16.62 7.01 -33.56
CA PHE A 276 -16.32 7.21 -32.15
C PHE A 276 -15.11 6.38 -31.72
N GLU A 277 -14.30 6.95 -30.84
CA GLU A 277 -13.15 6.27 -30.23
C GLU A 277 -13.63 5.40 -29.07
N PHE A 278 -13.63 4.08 -29.26
CA PHE A 278 -14.04 3.12 -28.24
C PHE A 278 -12.85 2.70 -27.37
N PRO A 279 -12.86 2.92 -26.05
CA PRO A 279 -11.71 2.70 -25.18
C PRO A 279 -11.56 1.22 -24.78
N VAL A 280 -11.02 0.39 -25.69
CA VAL A 280 -10.97 -1.08 -25.55
C VAL A 280 -10.42 -1.52 -24.18
N ALA A 281 -9.22 -1.09 -23.81
CA ALA A 281 -8.59 -1.51 -22.55
C ALA A 281 -9.44 -1.20 -21.31
N LEU A 282 -9.98 0.01 -21.23
CA LEU A 282 -10.83 0.41 -20.11
C LEU A 282 -12.13 -0.41 -20.10
N THR A 283 -12.77 -0.61 -21.26
CA THR A 283 -14.01 -1.37 -21.35
C THR A 283 -13.82 -2.85 -21.01
N THR A 284 -12.67 -3.45 -21.37
CA THR A 284 -12.35 -4.84 -20.98
C THR A 284 -12.25 -4.98 -19.46
N VAL A 285 -11.57 -4.05 -18.79
CA VAL A 285 -11.45 -4.07 -17.32
C VAL A 285 -12.81 -3.81 -16.65
N ILE A 286 -13.63 -2.90 -17.20
CA ILE A 286 -15.02 -2.67 -16.75
C ILE A 286 -15.88 -3.94 -16.91
N ALA A 287 -15.75 -4.66 -18.02
CA ALA A 287 -16.50 -5.88 -18.26
C ALA A 287 -16.12 -6.99 -17.27
N PHE A 288 -14.81 -7.12 -16.98
CA PHE A 288 -14.31 -8.01 -15.93
C PHE A 288 -14.91 -7.65 -14.56
N GLU A 289 -14.89 -6.37 -14.20
CA GLU A 289 -15.44 -5.88 -12.93
C GLU A 289 -16.94 -6.17 -12.82
N ALA A 290 -17.71 -5.84 -13.87
CA ALA A 290 -19.14 -6.11 -13.92
C ALA A 290 -19.42 -7.61 -13.73
N TRP A 291 -18.72 -8.48 -14.44
CA TRP A 291 -18.88 -9.94 -14.29
C TRP A 291 -18.43 -10.46 -12.91
N ARG A 292 -17.39 -9.87 -12.32
CA ARG A 292 -16.89 -10.26 -10.99
C ARG A 292 -17.85 -9.88 -9.87
N TYR A 293 -18.52 -8.73 -9.98
CA TYR A 293 -19.34 -8.15 -8.93
C TYR A 293 -20.86 -8.28 -9.17
N PHE A 294 -21.31 -8.69 -10.36
CA PHE A 294 -22.73 -9.00 -10.57
C PHE A 294 -23.31 -9.97 -9.55
N PRO A 295 -22.59 -11.01 -9.05
CA PRO A 295 -23.21 -11.98 -8.15
C PRO A 295 -23.62 -11.35 -6.81
N LEU A 296 -22.87 -10.36 -6.34
CA LEU A 296 -23.23 -9.59 -5.15
C LEU A 296 -24.52 -8.79 -5.40
N SER A 297 -24.58 -8.07 -6.51
CA SER A 297 -25.78 -7.31 -6.93
C SER A 297 -27.00 -8.22 -7.08
N PHE A 298 -26.81 -9.36 -7.76
CA PHE A 298 -27.80 -10.43 -7.91
C PHE A 298 -28.37 -10.88 -6.57
N LEU A 299 -27.53 -11.18 -5.57
CA LEU A 299 -27.99 -11.64 -4.26
C LEU A 299 -28.85 -10.60 -3.55
N PHE A 300 -28.41 -9.35 -3.52
CA PHE A 300 -29.16 -8.28 -2.86
C PHE A 300 -30.49 -7.99 -3.56
N ILE A 301 -30.48 -7.90 -4.89
CA ILE A 301 -31.68 -7.66 -5.68
C ILE A 301 -32.65 -8.83 -5.53
N LEU A 302 -32.17 -10.08 -5.64
CA LEU A 302 -33.02 -11.26 -5.47
C LEU A 302 -33.65 -11.33 -4.07
N ALA A 303 -32.87 -11.04 -3.02
CA ALA A 303 -33.39 -11.00 -1.66
C ALA A 303 -34.47 -9.90 -1.50
N ARG A 304 -34.28 -8.74 -2.13
CA ARG A 304 -35.27 -7.66 -2.12
C ARG A 304 -36.54 -8.05 -2.88
N MET A 305 -36.41 -8.62 -4.08
CA MET A 305 -37.55 -9.12 -4.87
C MET A 305 -38.37 -10.15 -4.10
N GLN A 306 -37.71 -11.04 -3.35
CA GLN A 306 -38.38 -12.06 -2.53
C GLN A 306 -39.07 -11.48 -1.28
N SER A 307 -38.76 -10.25 -0.88
CA SER A 307 -39.43 -9.57 0.24
C SER A 307 -40.74 -8.88 -0.14
N VAL A 308 -40.99 -8.68 -1.45
CA VAL A 308 -42.24 -8.07 -1.94
C VAL A 308 -43.38 -9.08 -1.82
N SER A 309 -44.52 -8.67 -1.26
CA SER A 309 -45.69 -9.57 -1.12
C SER A 309 -46.18 -10.04 -2.48
N SER A 310 -46.51 -11.33 -2.59
CA SER A 310 -47.18 -11.91 -3.78
C SER A 310 -48.51 -11.23 -4.08
N ASP A 311 -49.22 -10.75 -3.05
CA ASP A 311 -50.52 -10.08 -3.19
C ASP A 311 -50.47 -8.86 -4.12
N MET A 312 -49.32 -8.16 -4.15
CA MET A 312 -49.14 -7.01 -5.05
C MET A 312 -49.09 -7.44 -6.52
N TYR A 313 -48.47 -8.57 -6.81
CA TYR A 313 -48.38 -9.11 -8.17
C TYR A 313 -49.73 -9.71 -8.61
N GLU A 314 -50.43 -10.39 -7.70
CA GLU A 314 -51.77 -10.94 -7.95
C GLU A 314 -52.79 -9.82 -8.22
N ALA A 315 -52.77 -8.74 -7.42
CA ALA A 315 -53.62 -7.57 -7.65
C ALA A 315 -53.35 -6.92 -9.01
N ALA A 316 -52.06 -6.79 -9.39
CA ALA A 316 -51.69 -6.24 -10.69
C ALA A 316 -52.13 -7.14 -11.85
N GLU A 317 -52.10 -8.47 -11.69
CA GLU A 317 -52.60 -9.41 -12.68
C GLU A 317 -54.13 -9.31 -12.86
N ILE A 318 -54.87 -9.12 -11.77
CA ILE A 318 -56.33 -8.86 -11.81
C ILE A 318 -56.63 -7.55 -12.56
N ASP A 319 -55.80 -6.52 -12.39
CA ASP A 319 -55.88 -5.25 -13.13
C ASP A 319 -55.39 -5.35 -14.59
N GLY A 320 -54.94 -6.53 -15.04
CA GLY A 320 -54.48 -6.77 -16.40
C GLY A 320 -53.08 -6.24 -16.70
N ALA A 321 -52.26 -5.99 -15.68
CA ALA A 321 -50.88 -5.53 -15.86
C ALA A 321 -50.01 -6.61 -16.51
N THR A 322 -49.31 -6.22 -17.58
CA THR A 322 -48.33 -7.07 -18.27
C THR A 322 -47.08 -7.31 -17.42
N PRO A 323 -46.30 -8.38 -17.66
CA PRO A 323 -45.06 -8.64 -16.91
C PRO A 323 -44.05 -7.49 -16.95
N LEU A 324 -43.98 -6.74 -18.06
CA LEU A 324 -43.12 -5.57 -18.17
C LEU A 324 -43.63 -4.41 -17.29
N GLN A 325 -44.95 -4.21 -17.22
CA GLN A 325 -45.56 -3.23 -16.31
C GLN A 325 -45.34 -3.62 -14.85
N GLN A 326 -45.53 -4.90 -14.50
CA GLN A 326 -45.23 -5.40 -13.15
C GLN A 326 -43.75 -5.17 -12.78
N PHE A 327 -42.83 -5.40 -13.72
CA PHE A 327 -41.41 -5.10 -13.49
C PHE A 327 -41.16 -3.60 -13.24
N TRP A 328 -41.62 -2.70 -14.12
CA TRP A 328 -41.34 -1.27 -14.01
C TRP A 328 -42.07 -0.57 -12.84
N TYR A 329 -43.28 -1.01 -12.51
CA TYR A 329 -44.12 -0.34 -11.51
C TYR A 329 -44.11 -1.01 -10.13
N ILE A 330 -43.73 -2.29 -10.03
CA ILE A 330 -43.70 -3.02 -8.75
C ILE A 330 -42.27 -3.44 -8.42
N SER A 331 -41.59 -4.17 -9.30
CA SER A 331 -40.30 -4.79 -8.95
C SER A 331 -39.13 -3.82 -8.90
N LEU A 332 -39.02 -2.89 -9.86
CA LEU A 332 -37.89 -1.95 -9.95
C LEU A 332 -37.93 -0.81 -8.91
N PRO A 333 -39.11 -0.22 -8.57
CA PRO A 333 -39.17 0.86 -7.59
C PRO A 333 -39.01 0.43 -6.13
N GLN A 334 -39.22 -0.86 -5.82
CA GLN A 334 -39.17 -1.41 -4.47
C GLN A 334 -37.76 -1.83 -4.06
#